data_AF-A0A9Q8X4I9-F1
#
_entry.id   AF-A0A9Q8X4I9-F1
#
_cell.length_a   1.000
_cell.length_b   1.000
_cell.length_c   1.000
_cell.angle_alpha   90.00
_cell.angle_beta   90.00
_cell.angle_gamma   90.00
#
_symmetry.space_group_name_H-M   'P 1'
#
loop_
_entity.id
_entity.type
_entity.pdbx_description
1 polymer ?
#
loop_
_entity_poly.entity_id
_entity_poly.type
_entity_poly.pdbx_seq_one_letter_code
_entity_poly.pdbx_strand_id
1 'polypeptide(L)'
;MGTFLWYFQRVSALIVLSYVLTIFFSYIFFDFSSYELWRNFITTPEIKLYTTIFLLISFSHGVQGLKAVEDDYLSERTLGFLSANIAKYSFLAKLLYRFVILLVIFVTSYVFVIYYLVDL
;
A
#
# COMPACT_ATOMS: atom_id res chain seq x y z
N MET A 1 -8.07 -5.34 17.23
CA MET A 1 -8.64 -4.93 15.94
C MET A 1 -10.15 -5.12 15.99
N GLY A 2 -10.94 -4.08 15.68
CA GLY A 2 -12.40 -4.20 15.70
C GLY A 2 -12.93 -5.07 14.55
N THR A 3 -14.11 -5.66 14.72
CA THR A 3 -14.76 -6.54 13.71
C THR A 3 -14.88 -5.87 12.34
N PHE A 4 -15.22 -4.59 12.29
CA PHE A 4 -15.26 -3.84 11.03
C PHE A 4 -13.91 -3.82 10.30
N LEU A 5 -12.83 -3.44 11.00
CA LEU A 5 -11.48 -3.39 10.43
C LEU A 5 -10.99 -4.78 10.01
N TRP A 6 -11.43 -5.81 10.72
CA TRP A 6 -11.18 -7.20 10.35
C TRP A 6 -11.80 -7.52 8.98
N TYR A 7 -13.09 -7.25 8.77
CA TYR A 7 -13.75 -7.48 7.48
C TYR A 7 -13.15 -6.60 6.38
N PHE A 8 -12.87 -5.33 6.69
CA PHE A 8 -12.23 -4.40 5.77
C PHE A 8 -10.93 -4.96 5.20
N GLN A 9 -10.07 -5.58 6.03
CA GLN A 9 -8.85 -6.23 5.56
C GLN A 9 -9.09 -7.36 4.56
N ARG A 10 -10.15 -8.17 4.72
CA ARG A 10 -10.44 -9.30 3.83
C ARG A 10 -10.96 -8.82 2.50
N VAL A 11 -11.91 -7.88 2.53
CA VAL A 11 -12.48 -7.29 1.31
C VAL A 11 -11.41 -6.52 0.53
N SER A 12 -10.62 -5.69 1.21
CA SER A 12 -9.52 -4.96 0.56
C SER A 12 -8.46 -5.89 -0.03
N ALA A 13 -8.13 -7.01 0.63
CA ALA A 13 -7.21 -8.00 0.08
C ALA A 13 -7.72 -8.62 -1.23
N LEU A 14 -9.02 -8.91 -1.33
CA LEU A 14 -9.63 -9.44 -2.56
C LEU A 14 -9.57 -8.42 -3.71
N ILE A 15 -9.79 -7.13 -3.42
CA ILE A 15 -9.68 -6.05 -4.42
C ILE A 15 -8.22 -5.86 -4.88
N VAL A 16 -7.27 -5.93 -3.94
CA VAL A 16 -5.83 -5.88 -4.26
C VAL A 16 -5.46 -7.08 -5.15
N LEU A 17 -5.89 -8.29 -4.78
CA LEU A 17 -5.64 -9.50 -5.55
C LEU A 17 -6.25 -9.41 -6.95
N SER A 18 -7.48 -8.92 -7.08
CA SER A 18 -8.13 -8.82 -8.39
C SER A 18 -7.38 -7.88 -9.33
N TYR A 19 -6.82 -6.78 -8.82
CA TYR A 19 -6.00 -5.88 -9.62
C TYR A 19 -4.68 -6.56 -10.03
N VAL A 20 -3.99 -7.21 -9.09
CA VAL A 20 -2.75 -7.95 -9.37
C VAL A 20 -2.98 -9.02 -10.44
N LEU A 21 -4.07 -9.79 -10.33
CA LEU A 21 -4.44 -10.79 -11.33
C LEU A 21 -4.77 -10.16 -12.68
N THR A 22 -5.42 -8.99 -12.70
CA THR A 22 -5.72 -8.29 -13.96
C THR A 22 -4.46 -7.90 -14.71
N ILE A 23 -3.48 -7.32 -14.01
CA ILE A 23 -2.18 -6.99 -14.61
C ILE A 23 -1.41 -8.26 -14.99
N PHE A 24 -1.40 -9.28 -14.13
CA PHE A 24 -0.71 -10.54 -14.44
C PHE A 24 -1.26 -11.21 -15.69
N PHE A 25 -2.59 -11.36 -15.79
CA PHE A 25 -3.22 -11.95 -16.96
C PHE A 25 -3.10 -11.06 -18.21
N SER A 26 -3.00 -9.73 -18.07
CA SER A 26 -2.76 -8.88 -19.24
C SER A 26 -1.44 -9.19 -19.92
N TYR A 27 -0.38 -9.51 -19.17
CA TYR A 27 0.89 -9.98 -19.74
C TYR A 27 0.82 -11.35 -20.42
N ILE A 28 -0.21 -12.15 -20.13
CA ILE A 28 -0.42 -13.46 -20.77
C ILE A 28 -1.22 -13.32 -22.07
N PHE A 29 -2.21 -12.43 -22.08
CA PHE A 29 -3.18 -12.31 -23.18
C PHE A 29 -2.85 -11.20 -24.19
N PHE A 30 -2.06 -10.20 -23.82
CA PHE A 30 -1.68 -9.09 -24.69
C PHE A 30 -0.17 -9.11 -24.97
N ASP A 31 0.21 -8.59 -26.14
CA ASP A 31 1.61 -8.34 -26.48
C ASP A 31 2.03 -6.96 -25.95
N PHE A 32 3.00 -6.95 -25.03
CA PHE A 32 3.68 -5.76 -24.52
C PHE A 32 5.16 -5.72 -24.92
N SER A 33 5.47 -6.17 -26.14
CA SER A 33 6.82 -6.18 -26.72
C SER A 33 7.49 -4.81 -26.83
N SER A 34 6.76 -3.71 -26.64
CA SER A 34 7.30 -2.35 -26.62
C SER A 34 6.70 -1.48 -25.52
N TYR A 35 7.45 -0.45 -25.13
CA TYR A 35 7.01 0.56 -24.17
C TYR A 35 5.68 1.22 -24.59
N GLU A 36 5.51 1.55 -25.87
CA GLU A 36 4.29 2.20 -26.36
C GLU A 36 3.06 1.30 -26.25
N LEU A 37 3.19 0.00 -26.50
CA LEU A 37 2.08 -0.95 -26.34
C LEU A 37 1.64 -1.06 -24.88
N TRP A 38 2.60 -1.15 -23.95
CA TRP A 38 2.31 -1.11 -22.52
C TRP A 38 1.68 0.20 -22.08
N ARG A 39 2.27 1.33 -22.51
CA ARG A 39 1.78 2.68 -22.19
C ARG A 39 0.34 2.84 -22.64
N ASN A 40 0.03 2.51 -23.89
CA ASN A 40 -1.32 2.64 -24.44
C ASN A 40 -2.35 1.84 -23.65
N PHE A 41 -1.99 0.63 -23.17
CA PHE A 41 -2.87 -0.19 -22.33
C PHE A 41 -3.10 0.45 -20.95
N ILE A 42 -2.02 0.78 -20.23
CA ILE A 42 -2.13 1.32 -18.86
C ILE A 42 -2.73 2.73 -18.82
N THR A 43 -2.65 3.51 -19.89
CA THR A 43 -3.24 4.85 -19.95
C THR A 43 -4.72 4.86 -20.35
N THR A 44 -5.33 3.71 -20.67
CA THR A 44 -6.77 3.65 -20.93
C THR A 44 -7.58 4.13 -19.73
N PRO A 45 -8.72 4.84 -19.92
CA PRO A 45 -9.54 5.34 -18.81
C PRO A 45 -9.94 4.26 -17.80
N GLU A 46 -10.24 3.06 -18.28
CA GLU A 46 -10.64 1.90 -17.48
C GLU A 46 -9.50 1.43 -16.57
N ILE A 47 -8.29 1.25 -17.13
CA ILE A 47 -7.12 0.84 -16.34
C ILE A 47 -6.67 1.96 -15.40
N LYS A 48 -6.73 3.23 -15.81
CA LYS A 48 -6.46 4.37 -14.92
C LYS A 48 -7.42 4.42 -13.72
N LEU A 49 -8.71 4.25 -13.96
CA LEU A 49 -9.70 4.18 -12.87
C LEU A 49 -9.43 3.00 -11.94
N TYR A 50 -9.18 1.81 -12.50
CA TYR A 50 -8.95 0.62 -11.69
C TYR A 50 -7.66 0.72 -10.88
N THR A 51 -6.59 1.26 -11.46
CA THR A 51 -5.31 1.52 -10.77
C THR A 51 -5.50 2.54 -9.63
N THR A 52 -6.34 3.56 -9.84
CA THR A 52 -6.67 4.55 -8.80
C THR A 52 -7.37 3.88 -7.62
N ILE A 53 -8.37 3.04 -7.89
CA ILE A 53 -9.08 2.28 -6.85
C ILE A 53 -8.10 1.35 -6.13
N PHE A 54 -7.28 0.61 -6.88
CA PHE A 54 -6.26 -0.27 -6.33
C PHE A 54 -5.31 0.48 -5.39
N LEU A 55 -4.84 1.66 -5.78
CA LEU A 55 -3.91 2.45 -4.96
C LEU A 55 -4.55 2.90 -3.64
N LEU A 56 -5.77 3.45 -3.70
CA LEU A 56 -6.51 3.91 -2.51
C LEU A 56 -6.80 2.75 -1.54
N ILE A 57 -7.21 1.60 -2.08
CA ILE A 57 -7.47 0.39 -1.29
C ILE A 57 -6.16 -0.15 -0.72
N SER A 58 -5.07 -0.16 -1.48
CA SER A 58 -3.76 -0.61 -1.02
C SER A 58 -3.21 0.24 0.11
N PHE A 59 -3.36 1.57 0.06
CA PHE A 59 -2.99 2.43 1.19
C PHE A 59 -3.81 2.10 2.44
N SER A 60 -5.12 1.97 2.30
CA SER A 60 -5.98 1.67 3.44
C SER A 60 -5.71 0.28 4.03
N HIS A 61 -5.52 -0.72 3.17
CA HIS A 61 -5.14 -2.08 3.53
C HIS A 61 -3.79 -2.10 4.25
N GLY A 62 -2.78 -1.47 3.64
CA GLY A 62 -1.42 -1.37 4.15
C GLY A 62 -1.34 -0.64 5.49
N VAL A 63 -1.97 0.53 5.63
CA VAL A 63 -1.98 1.29 6.90
C VAL A 63 -2.56 0.46 8.04
N GLN A 64 -3.67 -0.24 7.80
CA GLN A 64 -4.30 -1.05 8.84
C GLN A 64 -3.47 -2.31 9.18
N GLY A 65 -2.78 -2.93 8.21
CA GLY A 65 -1.85 -4.03 8.47
C GLY A 65 -0.60 -3.56 9.23
N LEU A 66 -0.02 -2.44 8.78
CA LEU A 66 1.15 -1.82 9.41
C LEU A 66 0.83 -1.28 10.81
N LYS A 67 -0.41 -0.89 11.08
CA LYS A 67 -0.86 -0.55 12.45
C LYS A 67 -0.80 -1.75 13.39
N ALA A 68 -1.17 -2.94 12.92
CA ALA A 68 -1.04 -4.16 13.72
C ALA A 68 0.44 -4.46 14.01
N VAL A 69 1.33 -4.31 13.02
CA VAL A 69 2.79 -4.43 13.21
C VAL A 69 3.29 -3.42 14.26
N GLU A 70 2.84 -2.17 14.21
CA GLU A 70 3.20 -1.17 15.22
C GLU A 70 2.78 -1.59 16.64
N ASP A 71 1.54 -2.06 16.79
CA ASP A 71 0.97 -2.46 18.08
C ASP A 71 1.67 -3.69 18.67
N ASP A 72 1.99 -4.66 17.83
CA ASP A 72 2.60 -5.91 18.25
C ASP A 72 4.09 -5.76 18.55
N TYR A 73 4.85 -5.03 17.73
CA TYR A 73 6.30 -5.00 17.81
C TYR A 73 6.90 -3.76 18.46
N LEU A 74 6.24 -2.60 18.36
CA LEU A 74 6.81 -1.33 18.83
C LEU A 74 6.27 -0.90 20.20
N SER A 75 5.52 -1.76 20.90
CA SER A 75 5.05 -1.48 22.26
C SER A 75 6.20 -1.45 23.27
N GLU A 76 6.06 -0.66 24.35
CA GLU A 76 7.03 -0.65 25.46
C GLU A 76 7.26 -2.04 26.03
N ARG A 77 6.17 -2.83 26.15
CA ARG A 77 6.22 -4.22 26.60
C ARG A 77 7.07 -5.07 25.67
N THR A 78 6.81 -5.03 24.35
CA THR A 78 7.52 -5.86 23.37
C THR A 78 9.00 -5.50 23.28
N LEU A 79 9.30 -4.20 23.20
CA LEU A 79 10.68 -3.70 23.20
C LEU A 79 11.37 -3.93 24.55
N GLY A 80 10.63 -3.91 25.65
CA GLY A 80 11.12 -4.19 26.99
C GLY A 80 11.55 -5.62 27.21
N PHE A 81 10.95 -6.59 26.50
CA PHE A 81 11.46 -7.97 26.47
C PHE A 81 12.87 -8.06 25.86
N LEU A 82 13.22 -7.17 24.93
CA LEU A 82 14.57 -7.10 24.35
C LEU A 82 15.53 -6.36 25.28
N SER A 83 15.11 -5.19 25.79
CA SER A 83 15.89 -4.41 26.76
C SER A 83 15.05 -3.30 27.38
N ALA A 84 15.17 -3.13 28.69
CA ALA A 84 14.55 -2.01 29.42
C ALA A 84 15.02 -0.63 28.89
N ASN A 85 16.22 -0.53 28.32
CA ASN A 85 16.69 0.72 27.72
C ASN A 85 16.02 0.99 26.37
N ILE A 86 15.74 -0.05 25.57
CA ILE A 86 15.06 0.10 24.27
C ILE A 86 13.59 0.45 24.47
N ALA A 87 12.93 -0.09 25.51
CA ALA A 87 11.54 0.22 25.84
C ALA A 87 11.26 1.73 25.96
N LYS A 88 12.23 2.49 26.50
CA LYS A 88 12.14 3.95 26.67
C LYS A 88 11.98 4.71 25.34
N TYR A 89 12.38 4.10 24.22
CA TYR A 89 12.30 4.69 22.88
C TYR A 89 11.07 4.22 22.09
N SER A 90 10.15 3.47 22.69
CA SER A 90 8.95 2.94 21.99
C SER A 90 8.14 4.04 21.29
N PHE A 91 7.94 5.18 21.95
CA PHE A 91 7.22 6.31 21.40
C PHE A 91 7.92 6.87 20.15
N LEU A 92 9.24 7.08 20.23
CA LEU A 92 10.04 7.56 19.10
C LEU A 92 10.03 6.56 17.95
N ALA A 93 10.15 5.26 18.24
CA ALA A 93 10.08 4.20 17.23
C ALA A 93 8.73 4.21 16.50
N LYS A 94 7.61 4.31 17.23
CA LYS A 94 6.27 4.44 16.64
C LYS A 94 6.12 5.70 15.79
N LEU A 95 6.66 6.83 16.25
CA LEU A 95 6.62 8.09 15.51
C LEU A 95 7.37 7.99 14.19
N LEU A 96 8.61 7.49 14.21
CA LEU A 96 9.42 7.29 13.01
C LEU A 96 8.75 6.30 12.04
N TYR A 97 8.21 5.21 12.57
CA TYR A 97 7.48 4.22 11.78
C TYR A 97 6.28 4.84 11.04
N ARG A 98 5.43 5.60 11.75
CA ARG A 98 4.30 6.32 11.13
C ARG A 98 4.75 7.38 10.12
N PHE A 99 5.84 8.08 10.42
CA PHE A 99 6.41 9.06 9.50
C PHE A 99 6.84 8.41 8.17
N VAL A 100 7.52 7.27 8.23
CA VAL A 100 7.90 6.51 7.03
C VAL A 100 6.66 6.07 6.23
N ILE A 101 5.61 5.58 6.90
CA ILE A 101 4.36 5.20 6.24
C ILE A 101 3.74 6.40 5.50
N LEU A 102 3.65 7.54 6.17
CA LEU A 102 3.10 8.76 5.57
C LEU A 102 3.97 9.25 4.39
N LEU A 103 5.29 9.16 4.50
CA LEU A 103 6.21 9.53 3.42
C LEU A 103 6.00 8.62 2.20
N VAL A 104 5.86 7.31 2.39
CA VAL A 104 5.58 6.36 1.29
C VAL A 104 4.26 6.69 0.61
N ILE A 105 3.19 6.94 1.38
CA ILE A 105 1.89 7.34 0.83
C ILE A 105 2.03 8.64 0.04
N PHE A 106 2.71 9.65 0.60
CA PHE A 106 2.90 10.95 -0.03
C PHE A 106 3.66 10.84 -1.36
N VAL A 107 4.84 10.22 -1.36
CA VAL A 107 5.69 10.08 -2.55
C VAL A 107 4.96 9.27 -3.62
N THR A 108 4.33 8.16 -3.25
CA THR A 108 3.60 7.31 -4.20
C THR A 108 2.40 8.05 -4.80
N SER A 109 1.65 8.80 -3.98
CA SER A 109 0.52 9.61 -4.44
C SER A 109 0.98 10.73 -5.37
N TYR A 110 2.09 11.41 -5.04
CA TYR A 110 2.68 12.44 -5.87
C TYR A 110 3.08 11.88 -7.24
N VAL A 111 3.83 10.77 -7.25
CA VAL A 111 4.26 10.13 -8.50
C VAL A 111 3.06 9.68 -9.32
N PHE A 112 2.08 9.04 -8.68
CA PHE A 112 0.86 8.58 -9.34
C PHE A 112 0.05 9.71 -9.96
N VAL A 113 -0.17 10.80 -9.23
CA VAL A 113 -0.97 11.92 -9.75
C VAL A 113 -0.23 12.60 -10.90
N ILE A 114 1.04 12.99 -10.69
CA ILE A 114 1.77 13.80 -11.67
C ILE A 114 2.09 13.00 -12.93
N TYR A 115 2.71 11.83 -12.79
CA TYR A 115 3.24 11.10 -13.94
C TYR A 115 2.25 10.12 -14.57
N TYR A 116 1.21 9.69 -13.85
CA TYR A 116 0.28 8.69 -14.37
C TYR A 116 -1.13 9.24 -14.66
N LEU A 117 -1.69 10.05 -13.76
CA LEU A 117 -3.00 10.64 -14.00
C LEU A 117 -2.91 11.84 -14.95
N VAL A 118 -2.03 12.79 -14.66
CA VAL A 118 -1.85 14.01 -15.48
C VAL A 118 -0.95 13.76 -16.70
N ASP A 119 -0.08 12.73 -16.65
CA ASP A 119 0.85 12.36 -17.74
C ASP A 119 1.82 13.52 -18.08
N LEU A 120 2.38 14.16 -17.02
CA LEU A 120 3.41 15.21 -17.09
C LEU A 120 4.83 14.65 -17.14
#